data_AF-A0A922DHT6-F1
#
_entry.id   AF-A0A922DHT6-F1
#
_cell.length_a   1.000
_cell.length_b   1.000
_cell.length_c   1.000
_cell.angle_alpha   90.00
_cell.angle_beta   90.00
_cell.angle_gamma   90.00
#
_symmetry.space_group_name_H-M   'P 1'
#
loop_
_entity.id
_entity.type
_entity.pdbx_description
1 polymer ?
#
loop_
_entity_poly.entity_id
_entity_poly.type
_entity_poly.pdbx_seq_one_letter_code
_entity_poly.pdbx_strand_id
1 'polypeptide(L)'
;MGFCLMEWRGLWLLCVLLTITVTNKIRAISPDGQALLSFRTAVVSSDGVLLHWRPEDPDPCNWKGVKCDPKTKRVINLSIPYHKLSGSLSPDLGKLDQLKILALHNNNFYGAIPSELGNCSQLQRIYLQGNYLSESIPSELGELLELETLDISSNSLSGYIPRLLGKLDKLIYFNVSTNFLIGSIPLDGVLINFTESSFVGNRGLCGKQVNVTCKDDGGPGTNSHSSTSAQSQGARKKYSGRLLISASATVGALLLVALMCFWGCFLYKKFGKNDGKCLAMDVSGGASIVMFHGDLPYSSKDIIKKLETLNEEHIIGCGGFGKVYKLAMDDGNIFALKRIVKMNDGFDRFFERELEILGSIKHRYLVNLRGYCNSPTSKLLIYDFLPGGSLDEALHERSEQLDWDARLNIILGAAKGLAYLHHDCSPRIIHRDIKSSNILLDGNLEARVSDFGLAKLLEDEESHITTIVAGTFGYLAPGMQCQVQSSREILILRLLENGSL
;
A
#
# COMPACT_ATOMS: atom_id res chain seq x y z
N MET A 1 -64.52 -41.10 -24.13
CA MET A 1 -63.34 -40.65 -23.35
C MET A 1 -62.11 -41.32 -23.94
N GLY A 2 -61.10 -40.58 -24.42
CA GLY A 2 -59.91 -41.21 -25.02
C GLY A 2 -58.84 -40.21 -25.51
N PHE A 3 -59.22 -39.29 -26.40
CA PHE A 3 -58.25 -38.38 -27.05
C PHE A 3 -57.48 -37.45 -26.12
N CYS A 4 -58.05 -37.05 -24.97
CA CYS A 4 -57.42 -36.13 -24.02
C CYS A 4 -56.21 -36.73 -23.25
N LEU A 5 -55.93 -38.04 -23.37
CA LEU A 5 -54.86 -38.72 -22.60
C LEU A 5 -53.53 -38.91 -23.35
N MET A 6 -53.49 -38.68 -24.67
CA MET A 6 -52.24 -38.85 -25.46
C MET A 6 -51.40 -37.57 -25.53
N GLU A 7 -52.02 -36.40 -25.71
CA GLU A 7 -51.28 -35.12 -25.84
C GLU A 7 -50.43 -34.81 -24.59
N TRP A 8 -50.98 -35.05 -23.40
CA TRP A 8 -50.28 -34.87 -22.13
C TRP A 8 -49.03 -35.76 -21.99
N ARG A 9 -49.03 -36.97 -22.58
CA ARG A 9 -47.83 -37.83 -22.58
C ARG A 9 -46.75 -37.32 -23.53
N GLY A 10 -47.14 -36.81 -24.70
CA GLY A 10 -46.22 -36.14 -25.63
C GLY A 10 -45.58 -34.90 -25.01
N LEU A 11 -46.40 -34.03 -24.41
CA LEU A 11 -45.94 -32.85 -23.67
C LEU A 11 -45.03 -33.20 -22.49
N TRP A 12 -45.35 -34.23 -21.71
CA TRP A 12 -44.52 -34.64 -20.57
C TRP A 12 -43.16 -35.18 -21.02
N LEU A 13 -43.11 -35.99 -22.09
CA LEU A 13 -41.84 -36.44 -22.68
C LEU A 13 -41.02 -35.29 -23.28
N LEU A 14 -41.67 -34.30 -23.91
CA LEU A 14 -41.02 -33.08 -24.39
C LEU A 14 -40.47 -32.24 -23.22
N CYS A 15 -41.20 -32.09 -22.11
CA CYS A 15 -40.71 -31.42 -20.91
C CYS A 15 -39.56 -32.19 -20.22
N VAL A 16 -39.56 -33.52 -20.24
CA VAL A 16 -38.44 -34.33 -19.74
C VAL A 16 -37.22 -34.19 -20.65
N LEU A 17 -37.38 -34.18 -21.98
CA LEU A 17 -36.27 -33.93 -22.91
C LEU A 17 -35.76 -32.48 -22.83
N LEU A 18 -36.64 -31.49 -22.63
CA LEU A 18 -36.26 -30.10 -22.40
C LEU A 18 -35.53 -29.93 -21.06
N THR A 19 -35.93 -30.60 -19.99
CA THR A 19 -35.18 -30.53 -18.71
C THR A 19 -33.85 -31.31 -18.76
N ILE A 20 -33.76 -32.39 -19.53
CA ILE A 20 -32.50 -33.11 -19.80
C ILE A 20 -31.54 -32.30 -20.69
N THR A 21 -32.04 -31.45 -21.60
CA THR A 21 -31.20 -30.58 -22.44
C THR A 21 -30.88 -29.24 -21.80
N VAL A 22 -31.76 -28.69 -20.96
CA VAL A 22 -31.53 -27.48 -20.16
C VAL A 22 -30.64 -27.76 -18.93
N THR A 23 -30.48 -29.03 -18.51
CA THR A 23 -29.41 -29.44 -17.57
C THR A 23 -28.02 -29.53 -18.23
N ASN A 24 -27.76 -28.65 -19.21
CA ASN A 24 -26.43 -28.20 -19.55
C ASN A 24 -25.73 -27.73 -18.26
N LYS A 25 -24.77 -28.53 -17.77
CA LYS A 25 -24.15 -28.30 -16.47
C LYS A 25 -23.57 -26.88 -16.40
N ILE A 26 -24.16 -26.03 -15.55
CA ILE A 26 -23.44 -24.92 -14.94
C ILE A 26 -22.34 -25.57 -14.09
N ARG A 27 -21.18 -25.78 -14.71
CA ARG A 27 -20.00 -26.25 -14.00
C ARG A 27 -19.58 -25.08 -13.12
N ALA A 28 -19.78 -25.23 -11.81
CA ALA A 28 -19.13 -24.33 -10.85
C ALA A 28 -17.63 -24.32 -11.18
N ILE A 29 -17.05 -23.12 -11.23
CA ILE A 29 -15.62 -22.94 -11.50
C ILE A 29 -14.79 -23.84 -10.57
N SER A 30 -13.69 -24.40 -11.10
CA SER A 30 -12.79 -25.23 -10.30
C SER A 30 -12.40 -24.56 -8.96
N PRO A 31 -12.10 -25.33 -7.89
CA PRO A 31 -11.72 -24.76 -6.59
C PRO A 31 -10.55 -23.77 -6.67
N ASP A 32 -9.62 -24.01 -7.58
CA ASP A 32 -8.48 -23.13 -7.83
C ASP A 32 -8.91 -21.82 -8.49
N GLY A 33 -9.85 -21.87 -9.44
CA GLY A 33 -10.46 -20.68 -10.02
C GLY A 33 -11.25 -19.86 -9.00
N GLN A 34 -11.94 -20.52 -8.04
CA GLN A 34 -12.60 -19.82 -6.94
C GLN A 34 -11.60 -19.12 -6.00
N ALA A 35 -10.46 -19.76 -5.70
CA ALA A 35 -9.37 -19.14 -4.94
C ALA A 35 -8.73 -17.95 -5.69
N LEU A 36 -8.54 -18.08 -6.99
CA LEU A 36 -8.04 -17.00 -7.85
C LEU A 36 -9.06 -15.85 -8.02
N LEU A 37 -10.37 -16.11 -8.00
CA LEU A 37 -11.39 -15.06 -7.94
C LEU A 37 -11.37 -14.33 -6.60
N SER A 38 -11.16 -15.03 -5.49
CA SER A 38 -11.00 -14.43 -4.15
C SER A 38 -9.78 -13.49 -4.12
N PHE A 39 -8.65 -13.91 -4.70
CA PHE A 39 -7.50 -13.05 -4.95
C PHE A 39 -7.86 -11.85 -5.84
N ARG A 40 -8.54 -12.06 -6.98
CA ARG A 40 -9.00 -10.98 -7.87
C ARG A 40 -9.88 -9.95 -7.15
N THR A 41 -10.76 -10.36 -6.24
CA THR A 41 -11.62 -9.45 -5.48
C THR A 41 -10.89 -8.65 -4.39
N ALA A 42 -9.73 -9.12 -3.92
CA ALA A 42 -8.89 -8.41 -2.97
C ALA A 42 -7.96 -7.36 -3.63
N VAL A 43 -7.96 -7.26 -4.98
CA VAL A 43 -6.90 -6.61 -5.75
C VAL A 43 -7.47 -5.68 -6.83
N VAL A 44 -7.01 -4.43 -6.81
CA VAL A 44 -7.29 -3.41 -7.83
C VAL A 44 -6.23 -3.48 -8.93
N SER A 45 -6.68 -3.54 -10.19
CA SER A 45 -5.85 -3.49 -11.41
C SER A 45 -6.19 -2.22 -12.19
N SER A 46 -5.16 -1.47 -12.60
CA SER A 46 -5.29 -0.25 -13.41
C SER A 46 -5.04 -0.48 -14.91
N ASP A 47 -4.45 -1.63 -15.26
CA ASP A 47 -4.01 -2.01 -16.61
C ASP A 47 -4.90 -3.09 -17.27
N GLY A 48 -5.87 -3.62 -16.52
CA GLY A 48 -6.80 -4.64 -16.99
C GLY A 48 -6.22 -6.05 -17.12
N VAL A 49 -5.06 -6.37 -16.53
CA VAL A 49 -4.48 -7.73 -16.62
C VAL A 49 -5.44 -8.82 -16.14
N LEU A 50 -6.27 -8.51 -15.14
CA LEU A 50 -7.28 -9.40 -14.55
C LEU A 50 -8.67 -9.33 -15.24
N LEU A 51 -8.83 -8.64 -16.38
CA LEU A 51 -10.12 -8.56 -17.09
C LEU A 51 -10.59 -9.91 -17.62
N HIS A 52 -9.65 -10.78 -18.00
CA HIS A 52 -9.92 -12.10 -18.58
C HIS A 52 -10.17 -13.21 -17.54
N TRP A 53 -10.21 -12.86 -16.25
CA TRP A 53 -10.41 -13.81 -15.14
C TRP A 53 -11.90 -13.97 -14.81
N ARG A 54 -12.63 -14.68 -15.68
CA ARG A 54 -14.10 -14.66 -15.70
C ARG A 54 -14.70 -15.84 -14.89
N PRO A 55 -15.66 -15.61 -13.98
CA PRO A 55 -16.27 -16.69 -13.19
C PRO A 55 -17.08 -17.70 -14.03
N GLU A 56 -17.37 -17.37 -15.29
CA GLU A 56 -18.03 -18.25 -16.26
C GLU A 56 -17.06 -19.28 -16.90
N ASP A 57 -15.75 -19.10 -16.77
CA ASP A 57 -14.77 -20.07 -17.27
C ASP A 57 -14.75 -21.34 -16.37
N PRO A 58 -14.73 -22.56 -16.92
CA PRO A 58 -14.84 -23.79 -16.13
C PRO A 58 -13.62 -24.05 -15.23
N ASP A 59 -12.45 -23.58 -15.67
CA ASP A 59 -11.18 -23.62 -14.97
C ASP A 59 -10.37 -22.36 -15.33
N PRO A 60 -9.44 -21.92 -14.46
CA PRO A 60 -8.64 -20.72 -14.69
C PRO A 60 -7.47 -20.97 -15.66
N CYS A 61 -7.38 -22.13 -16.31
CA CYS A 61 -6.16 -22.56 -17.00
C CYS A 61 -5.87 -21.80 -18.31
N ASN A 62 -6.82 -20.97 -18.76
CA ASN A 62 -6.66 -20.05 -19.89
C ASN A 62 -6.51 -18.57 -19.45
N TRP A 63 -6.52 -18.29 -18.14
CA TRP A 63 -6.43 -16.91 -17.64
C TRP A 63 -5.01 -16.36 -17.75
N LYS A 64 -4.89 -15.08 -18.10
CA LYS A 64 -3.59 -14.40 -18.22
C LYS A 64 -2.85 -14.47 -16.88
N GLY A 65 -1.63 -15.01 -16.90
CA GLY A 65 -0.78 -15.21 -15.73
C GLY A 65 -1.01 -16.53 -14.97
N VAL A 66 -1.93 -17.40 -15.42
CA VAL A 66 -2.20 -18.70 -14.80
C VAL A 66 -1.71 -19.83 -15.69
N LYS A 67 -1.11 -20.88 -15.11
CA LYS A 67 -0.82 -22.14 -15.79
C LYS A 67 -1.22 -23.32 -14.92
N CYS A 68 -1.92 -24.29 -15.52
CA CYS A 68 -2.30 -25.54 -14.87
C CYS A 68 -1.43 -26.72 -15.30
N ASP A 69 -1.47 -27.78 -14.50
CA ASP A 69 -1.03 -29.11 -14.93
C ASP A 69 -1.96 -29.65 -16.04
N PRO A 70 -1.42 -30.21 -17.14
CA PRO A 70 -2.23 -30.64 -18.27
C PRO A 70 -3.11 -31.88 -17.98
N LYS A 71 -2.77 -32.69 -16.97
CA LYS A 71 -3.50 -33.92 -16.59
C LYS A 71 -4.55 -33.64 -15.51
N THR A 72 -4.16 -32.95 -14.44
CA THR A 72 -5.03 -32.73 -13.26
C THR A 72 -5.89 -31.46 -13.36
N LYS A 73 -5.55 -30.54 -14.27
CA LYS A 73 -6.19 -29.21 -14.41
C LYS A 73 -6.14 -28.33 -13.16
N ARG A 74 -5.26 -28.67 -12.20
CA ARG A 74 -4.96 -27.83 -11.04
C ARG A 74 -3.92 -26.76 -11.39
N VAL A 75 -4.01 -25.61 -10.75
CA VAL A 75 -3.06 -24.49 -10.95
C VAL A 75 -1.69 -24.84 -10.38
N ILE A 76 -0.64 -24.67 -11.20
CA ILE A 76 0.76 -24.94 -10.83
C ILE A 76 1.66 -23.70 -10.89
N ASN A 77 1.21 -22.62 -11.55
CA ASN A 77 1.91 -21.34 -11.59
C ASN A 77 0.90 -20.19 -11.63
N LEU A 78 1.09 -19.22 -10.76
CA LEU A 78 0.47 -17.90 -10.77
C LEU A 78 1.57 -16.84 -10.91
N SER A 79 1.60 -16.13 -12.04
CA SER A 79 2.64 -15.13 -12.36
C SER A 79 2.04 -13.87 -12.99
N ILE A 80 2.00 -12.78 -12.23
CA ILE A 80 1.49 -11.46 -12.64
C ILE A 80 2.38 -10.30 -12.11
N PRO A 81 3.70 -10.28 -12.40
CA PRO A 81 4.58 -9.20 -11.96
C PRO A 81 4.48 -7.94 -12.83
N TYR A 82 4.92 -6.77 -12.33
CA TYR A 82 4.97 -5.48 -13.06
C TYR A 82 3.62 -4.89 -13.51
N HIS A 83 2.51 -5.32 -12.91
CA HIS A 83 1.15 -4.94 -13.31
C HIS A 83 0.51 -3.86 -12.40
N LYS A 84 1.31 -3.21 -11.53
CA LYS A 84 0.88 -2.16 -10.57
C LYS A 84 -0.29 -2.56 -9.67
N LEU A 85 -0.52 -3.85 -9.47
CA LEU A 85 -1.66 -4.39 -8.72
C LEU A 85 -1.60 -3.98 -7.25
N SER A 86 -2.66 -3.38 -6.72
CA SER A 86 -2.73 -2.92 -5.33
C SER A 86 -3.84 -3.61 -4.55
N GLY A 87 -3.54 -4.08 -3.34
CA GLY A 87 -4.47 -4.83 -2.49
C GLY A 87 -3.71 -5.72 -1.51
N SER A 88 -4.43 -6.51 -0.72
CA SER A 88 -3.81 -7.55 0.11
C SER A 88 -3.74 -8.89 -0.63
N LEU A 89 -2.78 -9.72 -0.26
CA LEU A 89 -2.72 -11.10 -0.71
C LEU A 89 -3.86 -11.89 -0.04
N SER A 90 -4.78 -12.45 -0.82
CA SER A 90 -5.88 -13.23 -0.26
C SER A 90 -5.37 -14.55 0.37
N PRO A 91 -5.75 -14.88 1.63
CA PRO A 91 -5.51 -16.19 2.24
C PRO A 91 -5.95 -17.39 1.39
N ASP A 92 -6.93 -17.17 0.50
CA ASP A 92 -7.42 -18.21 -0.40
C ASP A 92 -6.37 -18.71 -1.41
N LEU A 93 -5.28 -17.97 -1.65
CA LEU A 93 -4.13 -18.48 -2.39
C LEU A 93 -3.58 -19.77 -1.76
N GLY A 94 -3.68 -19.93 -0.43
CA GLY A 94 -3.34 -21.15 0.30
C GLY A 94 -4.17 -22.39 -0.06
N LYS A 95 -5.27 -22.25 -0.82
CA LYS A 95 -6.09 -23.37 -1.31
C LYS A 95 -5.53 -24.02 -2.58
N LEU A 96 -4.50 -23.42 -3.19
CA LEU A 96 -3.87 -23.89 -4.43
C LEU A 96 -2.83 -25.00 -4.15
N ASP A 97 -3.30 -26.16 -3.68
CA ASP A 97 -2.44 -27.26 -3.17
C ASP A 97 -1.39 -27.85 -4.16
N GLN A 98 -1.53 -27.59 -5.47
CA GLN A 98 -0.55 -27.98 -6.51
C GLN A 98 0.37 -26.81 -6.95
N LEU A 99 0.23 -25.61 -6.39
CA LEU A 99 0.96 -24.42 -6.81
C LEU A 99 2.47 -24.60 -6.59
N LYS A 100 3.26 -24.39 -7.65
CA LYS A 100 4.73 -24.54 -7.63
C LYS A 100 5.45 -23.20 -7.77
N ILE A 101 4.82 -22.23 -8.42
CA ILE A 101 5.39 -20.90 -8.63
C ILE A 101 4.33 -19.85 -8.28
N LEU A 102 4.69 -18.92 -7.40
CA LEU A 102 3.94 -17.72 -7.08
C LEU A 102 4.83 -16.51 -7.39
N ALA A 103 4.48 -15.72 -8.40
CA ALA A 103 5.25 -14.55 -8.84
C ALA A 103 4.36 -13.31 -8.93
N LEU A 104 4.38 -12.50 -7.88
CA LEU A 104 3.59 -11.27 -7.73
C LEU A 104 4.49 -10.03 -7.48
N HIS A 105 5.80 -10.17 -7.70
CA HIS A 105 6.82 -9.14 -7.51
C HIS A 105 6.61 -7.88 -8.37
N ASN A 106 7.17 -6.75 -7.91
CA ASN A 106 7.08 -5.44 -8.56
C ASN A 106 5.64 -5.01 -8.86
N ASN A 107 4.83 -5.01 -7.80
CA ASN A 107 3.44 -4.54 -7.78
C ASN A 107 3.27 -3.58 -6.57
N ASN A 108 2.02 -3.34 -6.15
CA ASN A 108 1.67 -2.48 -5.02
C ASN A 108 0.93 -3.27 -3.92
N PHE A 109 1.21 -4.57 -3.74
CA PHE A 109 0.57 -5.40 -2.71
C PHE A 109 0.99 -4.98 -1.30
N TYR A 110 0.08 -5.02 -0.33
CA TYR A 110 0.31 -4.56 1.05
C TYR A 110 -0.35 -5.47 2.10
N GLY A 111 0.02 -5.27 3.38
CA GLY A 111 -0.43 -6.14 4.48
C GLY A 111 0.41 -7.41 4.61
N ALA A 112 0.01 -8.31 5.50
CA ALA A 112 0.69 -9.58 5.75
C ALA A 112 0.87 -10.46 4.49
N ILE A 113 1.94 -11.26 4.50
CA ILE A 113 1.99 -12.50 3.72
C ILE A 113 1.07 -13.53 4.42
N PRO A 114 0.07 -14.12 3.75
CA PRO A 114 -0.84 -15.06 4.42
C PRO A 114 -0.13 -16.33 4.87
N SER A 115 -0.30 -16.71 6.13
CA SER A 115 0.23 -17.96 6.69
C SER A 115 -0.30 -19.20 5.95
N GLU A 116 -1.49 -19.09 5.37
CA GLU A 116 -2.15 -20.11 4.58
C GLU A 116 -1.36 -20.54 3.33
N LEU A 117 -0.42 -19.72 2.85
CA LEU A 117 0.51 -20.12 1.78
C LEU A 117 1.36 -21.34 2.17
N GLY A 118 1.59 -21.59 3.46
CA GLY A 118 2.22 -22.82 3.96
C GLY A 118 1.47 -24.11 3.61
N ASN A 119 0.16 -24.04 3.30
CA ASN A 119 -0.61 -25.20 2.84
C ASN A 119 -0.28 -25.62 1.40
N CYS A 120 0.33 -24.73 0.60
CA CYS A 120 0.71 -25.01 -0.79
C CYS A 120 2.01 -25.82 -0.86
N SER A 121 2.00 -27.02 -0.29
CA SER A 121 3.16 -27.90 -0.04
C SER A 121 4.06 -28.23 -1.26
N GLN A 122 3.64 -27.92 -2.49
CA GLN A 122 4.44 -28.06 -3.71
C GLN A 122 5.10 -26.75 -4.17
N LEU A 123 5.01 -25.65 -3.41
CA LEU A 123 5.64 -24.39 -3.75
C LEU A 123 7.16 -24.54 -3.82
N GLN A 124 7.69 -24.34 -5.03
CA GLN A 124 9.12 -24.34 -5.32
C GLN A 124 9.66 -22.93 -5.36
N ARG A 125 8.91 -21.94 -5.88
CA ARG A 125 9.42 -20.56 -6.06
C ARG A 125 8.38 -19.51 -5.68
N ILE A 126 8.74 -18.66 -4.73
CA ILE A 126 7.96 -17.51 -4.26
C ILE A 126 8.73 -16.24 -4.59
N TYR A 127 8.13 -15.34 -5.37
CA TYR A 127 8.67 -14.03 -5.74
C TYR A 127 7.63 -12.95 -5.42
N LEU A 128 7.82 -12.27 -4.29
CA LEU A 128 6.96 -11.18 -3.80
C LEU A 128 7.72 -9.84 -3.65
N GLN A 129 8.97 -9.80 -4.10
CA GLN A 129 9.86 -8.66 -3.92
C GLN A 129 9.39 -7.38 -4.63
N GLY A 130 9.72 -6.21 -4.10
CA GLY A 130 9.26 -4.93 -4.68
C GLY A 130 7.75 -4.77 -4.52
N ASN A 131 7.27 -4.81 -3.28
CA ASN A 131 5.89 -4.56 -2.89
C ASN A 131 5.89 -3.77 -1.56
N TYR A 132 4.72 -3.57 -0.95
CA TYR A 132 4.56 -2.92 0.36
C TYR A 132 4.06 -3.93 1.43
N LEU A 133 4.38 -5.21 1.28
CA LEU A 133 3.97 -6.25 2.23
C LEU A 133 4.60 -5.97 3.60
N SER A 134 3.83 -6.18 4.66
CA SER A 134 4.15 -5.78 6.03
C SER A 134 3.95 -6.91 7.02
N GLU A 135 4.13 -6.63 8.31
CA GLU A 135 4.04 -7.61 9.41
C GLU A 135 5.15 -8.68 9.31
N SER A 136 5.06 -9.73 10.14
CA SER A 136 6.08 -10.77 10.23
C SER A 136 6.03 -11.78 9.10
N ILE A 137 7.20 -12.27 8.69
CA ILE A 137 7.31 -13.45 7.81
C ILE A 137 6.62 -14.65 8.49
N PRO A 138 5.62 -15.30 7.88
CA PRO A 138 4.95 -16.45 8.48
C PRO A 138 5.91 -17.62 8.71
N SER A 139 5.81 -18.24 9.88
CA SER A 139 6.60 -19.42 10.23
C SER A 139 6.28 -20.64 9.37
N GLU A 140 5.05 -20.65 8.86
CA GLU A 140 4.38 -21.63 8.02
C GLU A 140 5.03 -21.75 6.63
N LEU A 141 5.73 -20.71 6.16
CA LEU A 141 6.58 -20.80 4.96
C LEU A 141 7.73 -21.82 5.16
N GLY A 142 8.11 -22.08 6.42
CA GLY A 142 9.05 -23.13 6.79
C GLY A 142 8.47 -24.55 6.82
N GLU A 143 7.17 -24.75 6.50
CA GLU A 143 6.61 -26.08 6.21
C GLU A 143 6.72 -26.45 4.70
N LEU A 144 7.14 -25.52 3.84
CA LEU A 144 7.23 -25.70 2.37
C LEU A 144 8.50 -26.45 1.95
N LEU A 145 8.58 -27.75 2.25
CA LEU A 145 9.78 -28.58 2.04
C LEU A 145 10.27 -28.69 0.58
N GLU A 146 9.46 -28.31 -0.41
CA GLU A 146 9.83 -28.25 -1.83
C GLU A 146 10.42 -26.90 -2.27
N LEU A 147 10.52 -25.90 -1.38
CA LEU A 147 10.88 -24.52 -1.72
C LEU A 147 12.36 -24.37 -2.10
N GLU A 148 12.60 -24.10 -3.38
CA GLU A 148 13.90 -23.80 -3.98
C GLU A 148 14.25 -22.30 -3.91
N THR A 149 13.25 -21.43 -3.95
CA THR A 149 13.44 -19.98 -4.12
C THR A 149 12.44 -19.18 -3.29
N LEU A 150 12.94 -18.29 -2.43
CA LEU A 150 12.14 -17.33 -1.67
C LEU A 150 12.75 -15.93 -1.81
N ASP A 151 12.10 -15.08 -2.61
CA ASP A 151 12.39 -13.65 -2.68
C ASP A 151 11.22 -12.83 -2.12
N ILE A 152 11.46 -12.22 -0.97
CA ILE A 152 10.55 -11.31 -0.26
C ILE A 152 11.28 -9.98 0.05
N SER A 153 12.37 -9.70 -0.66
CA SER A 153 13.16 -8.48 -0.50
C SER A 153 12.38 -7.21 -0.91
N SER A 154 12.89 -6.03 -0.55
CA SER A 154 12.31 -4.73 -0.94
C SER A 154 10.81 -4.64 -0.63
N ASN A 155 10.48 -4.80 0.66
CA ASN A 155 9.13 -4.78 1.22
C ASN A 155 9.16 -4.00 2.56
N SER A 156 8.10 -4.12 3.37
CA SER A 156 7.97 -3.51 4.72
C SER A 156 7.80 -4.57 5.83
N LEU A 157 8.30 -5.79 5.62
CA LEU A 157 8.19 -6.90 6.58
C LEU A 157 9.01 -6.60 7.84
N SER A 158 8.53 -7.05 9.01
CA SER A 158 9.12 -6.73 10.32
C SER A 158 9.24 -7.97 11.22
N GLY A 159 9.79 -7.81 12.42
CA GLY A 159 9.98 -8.93 13.34
C GLY A 159 11.16 -9.84 12.94
N TYR A 160 11.15 -11.07 13.45
CA TYR A 160 12.27 -12.00 13.32
C TYR A 160 12.20 -12.87 12.06
N ILE A 161 13.36 -13.31 11.55
CA ILE A 161 13.42 -14.38 10.53
C ILE A 161 13.03 -15.72 11.20
N PRO A 162 11.96 -16.41 10.76
CA PRO A 162 11.54 -17.65 11.39
C PRO A 162 12.59 -18.77 11.21
N ARG A 163 13.05 -19.35 12.33
CA ARG A 163 14.05 -20.44 12.33
C ARG A 163 13.63 -21.68 11.53
N LEU A 164 12.32 -21.86 11.26
CA LEU A 164 11.83 -22.96 10.42
C LEU A 164 12.31 -22.83 8.96
N LEU A 165 12.57 -21.62 8.46
CA LEU A 165 13.14 -21.42 7.11
C LEU A 165 14.54 -22.03 6.97
N GLY A 166 15.27 -22.21 8.07
CA GLY A 166 16.54 -22.94 8.11
C GLY A 166 16.43 -24.43 7.77
N LYS A 167 15.22 -25.02 7.83
CA LYS A 167 14.96 -26.45 7.57
C LYS A 167 14.57 -26.75 6.11
N LEU A 168 14.65 -25.76 5.23
CA LEU A 168 14.28 -25.89 3.84
C LEU A 168 15.49 -26.37 3.03
N ASP A 169 15.80 -27.67 3.16
CA ASP A 169 17.03 -28.29 2.60
C ASP A 169 17.18 -28.15 1.06
N LYS A 170 16.10 -27.78 0.36
CA LYS A 170 16.08 -27.52 -1.10
C LYS A 170 16.29 -26.04 -1.48
N LEU A 171 16.32 -25.12 -0.52
CA LEU A 171 16.36 -23.68 -0.74
C LEU A 171 17.74 -23.26 -1.30
N ILE A 172 17.78 -22.95 -2.60
CA ILE A 172 19.00 -22.53 -3.31
C ILE A 172 19.10 -21.01 -3.48
N TYR A 173 17.99 -20.28 -3.36
CA TYR A 173 17.97 -18.82 -3.35
C TYR A 173 17.03 -18.32 -2.25
N PHE A 174 17.56 -17.43 -1.41
CA PHE A 174 16.85 -16.78 -0.33
C PHE A 174 17.22 -15.30 -0.33
N ASN A 175 16.23 -14.42 -0.32
CA ASN A 175 16.45 -12.99 -0.22
C ASN A 175 15.35 -12.30 0.59
N VAL A 176 15.75 -11.65 1.68
CA VAL A 176 14.92 -10.86 2.59
C VAL A 176 15.44 -9.43 2.75
N SER A 177 16.42 -9.02 1.93
CA SER A 177 17.05 -7.70 1.98
C SER A 177 16.05 -6.55 1.86
N THR A 178 16.38 -5.37 2.38
CA THR A 178 15.54 -4.17 2.27
C THR A 178 14.13 -4.39 2.85
N ASN A 179 14.08 -4.75 4.13
CA ASN A 179 12.89 -4.86 4.97
C ASN A 179 13.20 -4.23 6.36
N PHE A 180 12.30 -4.39 7.34
CA PHE A 180 12.46 -3.94 8.73
C PHE A 180 12.65 -5.11 9.72
N LEU A 181 13.33 -6.17 9.30
CA LEU A 181 13.57 -7.36 10.13
C LEU A 181 14.56 -7.09 11.27
N ILE A 182 14.39 -7.79 12.39
CA ILE A 182 15.11 -7.58 13.65
C ILE A 182 15.66 -8.89 14.24
N GLY A 183 16.66 -8.76 15.10
CA GLY A 183 17.22 -9.85 15.91
C GLY A 183 18.27 -10.69 15.20
N SER A 184 18.60 -11.83 15.80
CA SER A 184 19.65 -12.71 15.27
C SER A 184 19.19 -13.47 14.03
N ILE A 185 20.00 -13.39 12.96
CA ILE A 185 19.86 -14.25 11.79
C ILE A 185 20.09 -15.70 12.25
N PRO A 186 19.15 -16.63 11.97
CA PRO A 186 19.33 -18.02 12.37
C PRO A 186 20.59 -18.63 11.75
N LEU A 187 21.43 -19.23 12.60
CA LEU A 187 22.59 -20.04 12.19
C LEU A 187 22.21 -21.52 11.95
N ASP A 188 20.92 -21.84 12.07
CA ASP A 188 20.36 -23.18 11.92
C ASP A 188 20.15 -23.53 10.44
N GLY A 189 20.75 -24.65 9.99
CA GLY A 189 20.51 -25.24 8.68
C GLY A 189 20.89 -24.34 7.49
N VAL A 190 20.07 -24.31 6.44
CA VAL A 190 20.43 -23.69 5.14
C VAL A 190 20.71 -22.18 5.23
N LEU A 191 20.18 -21.48 6.24
CA LEU A 191 20.32 -20.03 6.41
C LEU A 191 21.76 -19.55 6.70
N ILE A 192 22.67 -20.47 7.07
CA ILE A 192 24.10 -20.14 7.23
C ILE A 192 24.84 -20.03 5.88
N ASN A 193 24.29 -20.58 4.79
CA ASN A 193 24.93 -20.62 3.48
C ASN A 193 24.69 -19.37 2.63
N PHE A 194 23.75 -18.50 3.01
CA PHE A 194 23.43 -17.27 2.29
C PHE A 194 24.33 -16.10 2.74
N THR A 195 24.70 -15.25 1.78
CA THR A 195 25.62 -14.13 1.96
C THR A 195 24.90 -12.86 2.43
N GLU A 196 25.66 -11.85 2.83
CA GLU A 196 25.18 -10.53 3.27
C GLU A 196 24.09 -9.93 2.36
N SER A 197 24.23 -10.07 1.03
CA SER A 197 23.27 -9.60 0.04
C SER A 197 21.83 -10.13 0.24
N SER A 198 21.66 -11.29 0.87
CA SER A 198 20.33 -11.85 1.18
C SER A 198 19.66 -11.18 2.39
N PHE A 199 20.40 -10.40 3.18
CA PHE A 199 19.95 -9.84 4.47
C PHE A 199 20.10 -8.31 4.55
N VAL A 200 20.96 -7.70 3.72
CA VAL A 200 21.34 -6.28 3.73
C VAL A 200 20.13 -5.32 3.76
N GLY A 201 20.30 -4.14 4.37
CA GLY A 201 19.24 -3.13 4.49
C GLY A 201 18.26 -3.32 5.65
N ASN A 202 18.23 -4.50 6.27
CA ASN A 202 17.48 -4.74 7.52
C ASN A 202 18.28 -4.22 8.72
N ARG A 203 18.10 -2.95 9.09
CA ARG A 203 18.87 -2.27 10.17
C ARG A 203 18.81 -2.95 11.55
N GLY A 204 17.85 -3.84 11.81
CA GLY A 204 17.72 -4.54 13.09
C GLY A 204 18.31 -5.95 13.13
N LEU A 205 18.80 -6.50 12.00
CA LEU A 205 19.39 -7.84 11.98
C LEU A 205 20.83 -7.83 12.51
N CYS A 206 21.19 -8.90 13.21
CA CYS A 206 22.54 -9.17 13.68
C CYS A 206 22.94 -10.63 13.41
N GLY A 207 24.24 -10.90 13.31
CA GLY A 207 24.76 -12.23 13.01
C GLY A 207 25.95 -12.22 12.07
N LYS A 208 26.57 -13.39 11.88
CA LYS A 208 27.79 -13.56 11.07
C LYS A 208 27.58 -13.16 9.61
N GLN A 209 26.42 -13.47 9.04
CA GLN A 209 26.07 -13.21 7.64
C GLN A 209 26.04 -11.71 7.28
N VAL A 210 25.94 -10.81 8.26
CA VAL A 210 25.95 -9.34 8.08
C VAL A 210 27.06 -8.64 8.85
N ASN A 211 27.99 -9.40 9.44
CA ASN A 211 29.10 -8.89 10.28
C ASN A 211 28.69 -7.93 11.43
N VAL A 212 27.44 -8.03 11.92
CA VAL A 212 26.93 -7.23 13.05
C VAL A 212 26.89 -8.11 14.30
N THR A 213 27.56 -7.68 15.36
CA THR A 213 27.50 -8.38 16.66
C THR A 213 26.12 -8.21 17.27
N CYS A 214 25.45 -9.31 17.61
CA CYS A 214 24.22 -9.25 18.39
C CYS A 214 24.53 -8.72 19.80
N LYS A 215 23.73 -7.76 20.27
CA LYS A 215 23.70 -7.44 21.70
C LYS A 215 22.97 -8.58 22.40
N ASP A 216 23.67 -9.32 23.24
CA ASP A 216 23.03 -10.26 24.15
C ASP A 216 22.11 -9.50 25.12
N ASP A 217 20.90 -10.00 25.35
CA ASP A 217 20.00 -9.45 26.36
C ASP A 217 20.67 -9.55 27.74
N GLY A 218 20.84 -8.40 28.39
CA GLY A 218 21.78 -8.24 29.49
C GLY A 218 21.44 -9.03 30.75
N GLY A 219 22.02 -10.21 30.90
CA GLY A 219 22.16 -10.87 32.20
C GLY A 219 23.09 -10.05 33.11
N PRO A 220 22.67 -9.62 34.30
CA PRO A 220 23.51 -8.82 35.19
C PRO A 220 24.64 -9.66 35.79
N GLY A 221 25.86 -9.13 35.77
CA GLY A 221 27.04 -9.81 36.30
C GLY A 221 27.12 -9.75 37.83
N THR A 222 26.99 -10.89 38.49
CA THR A 222 27.46 -11.12 39.88
C THR A 222 27.95 -12.56 40.06
N ASN A 223 28.80 -12.78 41.07
CA ASN A 223 29.49 -14.04 41.29
C ASN A 223 28.60 -15.17 41.87
N SER A 224 28.99 -16.41 41.53
CA SER A 224 28.98 -17.62 42.39
C SER A 224 27.69 -18.41 42.70
N HIS A 225 27.88 -19.74 42.66
CA HIS A 225 27.16 -20.84 43.31
C HIS A 225 25.77 -21.38 42.83
N SER A 226 25.66 -22.71 42.96
CA SER A 226 24.47 -23.57 43.20
C SER A 226 23.36 -23.76 42.14
N SER A 227 23.62 -24.70 41.22
CA SER A 227 22.93 -26.02 41.09
C SER A 227 21.40 -26.17 40.89
N THR A 228 21.03 -27.00 39.88
CA THR A 228 19.89 -27.98 39.80
C THR A 228 18.43 -27.45 39.78
N SER A 229 17.43 -28.10 39.14
CA SER A 229 17.36 -29.18 38.12
C SER A 229 15.91 -29.49 37.67
N ALA A 230 15.67 -29.76 36.36
CA ALA A 230 14.53 -30.51 35.74
C ALA A 230 13.06 -30.08 36.08
N GLN A 231 11.96 -30.40 35.37
CA GLN A 231 11.54 -31.40 34.35
C GLN A 231 10.56 -30.72 33.31
N SER A 232 10.41 -31.13 32.03
CA SER A 232 9.48 -32.14 31.45
C SER A 232 7.97 -31.93 31.81
N GLN A 233 6.92 -31.94 30.96
CA GLN A 233 6.59 -32.28 29.53
C GLN A 233 5.24 -31.58 29.12
N GLY A 234 4.62 -31.62 27.92
CA GLY A 234 4.99 -32.12 26.57
C GLY A 234 3.79 -32.62 25.69
N ALA A 235 3.71 -32.25 24.39
CA ALA A 235 2.82 -32.80 23.30
C ALA A 235 1.27 -32.55 23.35
N ARG A 236 0.41 -32.61 22.28
CA ARG A 236 0.53 -32.73 20.77
C ARG A 236 -0.81 -32.42 19.99
N LYS A 237 -0.71 -31.80 18.79
CA LYS A 237 -1.45 -31.95 17.49
C LYS A 237 -3.02 -31.87 17.27
N LYS A 238 -3.41 -30.90 16.40
CA LYS A 238 -4.18 -30.92 15.09
C LYS A 238 -5.63 -31.49 14.88
N TYR A 239 -6.54 -30.57 14.47
CA TYR A 239 -7.45 -30.51 13.26
C TYR A 239 -8.82 -31.22 13.03
N SER A 240 -9.65 -30.53 12.19
CA SER A 240 -10.82 -30.93 11.33
C SER A 240 -12.27 -30.69 11.84
N GLY A 241 -13.31 -30.36 11.01
CA GLY A 241 -13.34 -29.85 9.61
C GLY A 241 -14.73 -29.88 8.88
N ARG A 242 -15.03 -28.86 8.03
CA ARG A 242 -16.12 -28.68 6.99
C ARG A 242 -17.63 -28.79 7.40
N LEU A 243 -18.67 -28.12 6.84
CA LEU A 243 -18.99 -27.19 5.69
C LEU A 243 -19.89 -27.80 4.56
N LEU A 244 -20.72 -26.95 3.88
CA LEU A 244 -21.47 -27.12 2.58
C LEU A 244 -22.88 -27.79 2.65
N ILE A 245 -23.97 -27.41 1.94
CA ILE A 245 -24.51 -26.14 1.31
C ILE A 245 -26.05 -26.08 1.64
N SER A 246 -27.13 -25.75 0.89
CA SER A 246 -27.57 -25.15 -0.42
C SER A 246 -29.10 -24.84 -0.30
N ALA A 247 -29.81 -23.89 -0.93
CA ALA A 247 -29.67 -22.99 -2.11
C ALA A 247 -30.36 -23.44 -3.44
N SER A 248 -31.55 -22.89 -3.77
CA SER A 248 -32.24 -23.07 -5.09
C SER A 248 -33.23 -21.96 -5.55
N ALA A 249 -33.45 -20.87 -4.80
CA ALA A 249 -34.39 -19.79 -5.17
C ALA A 249 -33.79 -18.70 -6.11
N THR A 250 -32.53 -18.87 -6.53
CA THR A 250 -31.69 -17.78 -7.05
C THR A 250 -32.00 -17.33 -8.48
N VAL A 251 -32.52 -18.20 -9.35
CA VAL A 251 -32.67 -17.89 -10.80
C VAL A 251 -33.70 -16.78 -11.05
N GLY A 252 -34.82 -16.78 -10.31
CA GLY A 252 -35.81 -15.69 -10.40
C GLY A 252 -35.28 -14.37 -9.86
N ALA A 253 -34.47 -14.41 -8.80
CA ALA A 253 -33.81 -13.22 -8.26
C ALA A 253 -32.80 -12.61 -9.24
N LEU A 254 -32.03 -13.43 -9.98
CA LEU A 254 -31.05 -12.96 -10.95
C LEU A 254 -31.67 -12.18 -12.11
N LEU A 255 -32.85 -12.57 -12.59
CA LEU A 255 -33.58 -11.82 -13.64
C LEU A 255 -34.14 -10.48 -13.13
N LEU A 256 -34.65 -10.45 -11.89
CA LEU A 256 -35.06 -9.20 -11.24
C LEU A 256 -33.86 -8.27 -10.99
N VAL A 257 -32.72 -8.82 -10.56
CA VAL A 257 -31.46 -8.07 -10.38
C VAL A 257 -30.97 -7.50 -11.72
N ALA A 258 -31.02 -8.25 -12.82
CA ALA A 258 -30.64 -7.73 -14.13
C ALA A 258 -31.50 -6.52 -14.56
N LEU A 259 -32.82 -6.59 -14.35
CA LEU A 259 -33.75 -5.47 -14.60
C LEU A 259 -33.50 -4.28 -13.66
N MET A 260 -33.28 -4.55 -12.37
CA MET A 260 -32.95 -3.53 -11.37
C MET A 260 -31.59 -2.86 -11.65
N CYS A 261 -30.60 -3.60 -12.18
CA CYS A 261 -29.32 -3.05 -12.60
C CYS A 261 -29.46 -2.22 -13.89
N PHE A 262 -30.26 -2.64 -14.86
CA PHE A 262 -30.48 -1.85 -16.09
C PHE A 262 -31.20 -0.53 -15.79
N TRP A 263 -32.29 -0.57 -15.02
CA TRP A 263 -32.95 0.63 -14.51
C TRP A 263 -32.03 1.42 -13.56
N GLY A 264 -31.26 0.76 -12.71
CA GLY A 264 -30.32 1.37 -11.78
C GLY A 264 -29.21 2.15 -12.47
N CYS A 265 -28.61 1.62 -13.54
CA CYS A 265 -27.61 2.34 -14.34
C CYS A 265 -28.23 3.49 -15.15
N PHE A 266 -29.44 3.31 -15.69
CA PHE A 266 -30.16 4.37 -16.39
C PHE A 266 -30.58 5.51 -15.45
N LEU A 267 -31.02 5.17 -14.24
CA LEU A 267 -31.32 6.12 -13.17
C LEU A 267 -30.04 6.78 -12.63
N TYR A 268 -28.95 6.04 -12.37
CA TYR A 268 -27.68 6.62 -11.92
C TYR A 268 -27.13 7.66 -12.90
N LYS A 269 -27.29 7.45 -14.22
CA LYS A 269 -26.90 8.43 -15.24
C LYS A 269 -27.87 9.63 -15.38
N LYS A 270 -29.00 9.61 -14.68
CA LYS A 270 -30.04 10.67 -14.67
C LYS A 270 -30.26 11.32 -13.28
N PHE A 271 -29.83 10.63 -12.23
CA PHE A 271 -29.84 10.99 -10.81
C PHE A 271 -28.41 10.91 -10.24
N GLY A 272 -27.42 11.34 -11.01
CA GLY A 272 -26.08 11.68 -10.52
C GLY A 272 -26.10 12.97 -9.69
N LYS A 273 -27.03 13.08 -8.74
CA LYS A 273 -27.29 14.25 -7.91
C LYS A 273 -28.06 13.81 -6.66
N ASN A 274 -27.42 13.96 -5.50
CA ASN A 274 -27.92 13.61 -4.16
C ASN A 274 -28.06 12.07 -3.94
N ASP A 275 -28.01 11.55 -2.71
CA ASP A 275 -28.13 12.20 -1.40
C ASP A 275 -26.81 12.52 -0.69
N GLY A 276 -26.76 13.73 -0.10
CA GLY A 276 -25.67 14.16 0.75
C GLY A 276 -25.81 13.60 2.16
N LYS A 277 -24.78 12.89 2.65
CA LYS A 277 -24.46 12.95 4.07
C LYS A 277 -23.58 14.16 4.29
N CYS A 278 -23.99 15.04 5.21
CA CYS A 278 -23.16 16.13 5.69
C CYS A 278 -21.80 15.56 6.13
N LEU A 279 -20.70 16.22 5.74
CA LEU A 279 -19.37 15.94 6.26
C LEU A 279 -19.22 16.54 7.68
N ALA A 280 -20.19 16.23 8.53
CA ALA A 280 -20.07 16.34 9.98
C ALA A 280 -18.91 15.42 10.40
N MET A 281 -17.72 16.00 10.43
CA MET A 281 -16.53 15.36 10.97
C MET A 281 -16.86 15.01 12.42
N ASP A 282 -16.82 13.73 12.77
CA ASP A 282 -17.17 13.31 14.13
C ASP A 282 -16.01 13.61 15.07
N VAL A 283 -16.01 14.85 15.57
CA VAL A 283 -15.07 15.40 16.56
C VAL A 283 -15.59 15.16 17.99
N SER A 284 -16.79 14.61 18.17
CA SER A 284 -17.44 14.36 19.47
C SER A 284 -16.87 13.15 20.21
N GLY A 285 -15.54 13.13 20.39
CA GLY A 285 -14.81 12.00 20.97
C GLY A 285 -13.39 12.33 21.47
N GLY A 286 -13.12 13.58 21.84
CA GLY A 286 -11.83 13.97 22.45
C GLY A 286 -10.70 14.26 21.46
N ALA A 287 -11.00 14.91 20.33
CA ALA A 287 -9.96 15.41 19.43
C ALA A 287 -9.10 16.50 20.12
N SER A 288 -7.79 16.42 19.96
CA SER A 288 -6.86 17.45 20.42
C SER A 288 -6.39 18.31 19.26
N ILE A 289 -6.45 19.63 19.40
CA ILE A 289 -5.82 20.60 18.50
C ILE A 289 -4.57 21.13 19.18
N VAL A 290 -3.45 21.06 18.48
CA VAL A 290 -2.12 21.50 18.94
C VAL A 290 -1.54 22.45 17.90
N MET A 291 -0.92 23.54 18.36
CA MET A 291 -0.50 24.68 17.54
C MET A 291 1.02 24.86 17.54
N PHE A 292 1.56 25.46 16.48
CA PHE A 292 2.99 25.71 16.30
C PHE A 292 3.30 27.18 15.96
N HIS A 293 4.45 27.66 16.44
CA HIS A 293 5.11 28.90 16.02
C HIS A 293 4.25 30.18 15.98
N GLY A 294 3.45 30.40 17.02
CA GLY A 294 2.56 31.56 17.18
C GLY A 294 1.14 31.19 16.77
N ASP A 295 0.28 31.05 17.78
CA ASP A 295 -1.05 30.44 17.66
C ASP A 295 -1.96 31.12 16.64
N LEU A 296 -2.94 30.36 16.13
CA LEU A 296 -4.07 30.97 15.43
C LEU A 296 -4.92 31.77 16.44
N PRO A 297 -5.48 32.92 16.05
CA PRO A 297 -6.28 33.78 16.94
C PRO A 297 -7.70 33.25 17.19
N TYR A 298 -7.89 31.92 17.21
CA TYR A 298 -9.16 31.22 17.36
C TYR A 298 -9.05 30.15 18.45
N SER A 299 -10.12 29.90 19.20
CA SER A 299 -10.12 28.76 20.11
C SER A 299 -10.23 27.45 19.31
N SER A 300 -9.79 26.34 19.91
CA SER A 300 -9.99 25.01 19.34
C SER A 300 -11.46 24.72 19.01
N LYS A 301 -12.41 25.31 19.75
CA LYS A 301 -13.85 25.16 19.50
C LYS A 301 -14.29 25.84 18.20
N ASP A 302 -13.73 27.01 17.90
CA ASP A 302 -14.07 27.77 16.69
C ASP A 302 -13.53 27.07 15.45
N ILE A 303 -12.31 26.53 15.54
CA ILE A 303 -11.71 25.68 14.51
C ILE A 303 -12.55 24.42 14.31
N ILE A 304 -12.91 23.69 15.38
CA ILE A 304 -13.75 22.46 15.30
C ILE A 304 -15.11 22.75 14.66
N LYS A 305 -15.81 23.80 15.12
CA LYS A 305 -17.08 24.24 14.54
C LYS A 305 -16.96 24.56 13.05
N LYS A 306 -15.82 25.10 12.60
CA LYS A 306 -15.58 25.37 11.18
C LYS A 306 -15.21 24.08 10.40
N LEU A 307 -14.47 23.14 11.00
CA LEU A 307 -14.22 21.81 10.44
C LEU A 307 -15.53 21.03 10.18
N GLU A 308 -16.50 21.12 11.07
CA GLU A 308 -17.83 20.51 10.93
C GLU A 308 -18.67 21.05 9.76
N THR A 309 -18.28 22.20 9.18
CA THR A 309 -18.96 22.81 8.02
C THR A 309 -18.31 22.48 6.67
N LEU A 310 -17.17 21.79 6.66
CA LEU A 310 -16.45 21.47 5.42
C LEU A 310 -17.16 20.38 4.62
N ASN A 311 -17.54 20.70 3.39
CA ASN A 311 -18.12 19.75 2.44
C ASN A 311 -17.16 19.51 1.24
N GLU A 312 -17.63 18.83 0.19
CA GLU A 312 -16.79 18.54 -0.98
C GLU A 312 -16.51 19.77 -1.87
N GLU A 313 -17.32 20.83 -1.77
CA GLU A 313 -17.13 22.10 -2.49
C GLU A 313 -15.91 22.89 -1.96
N HIS A 314 -15.44 22.56 -0.76
CA HIS A 314 -14.26 23.17 -0.12
C HIS A 314 -12.94 22.45 -0.50
N ILE A 315 -12.98 21.39 -1.30
CA ILE A 315 -11.78 20.63 -1.70
C ILE A 315 -10.98 21.45 -2.73
N ILE A 316 -9.70 21.67 -2.43
CA ILE A 316 -8.72 22.33 -3.31
C ILE A 316 -7.62 21.38 -3.81
N GLY A 317 -7.62 20.11 -3.37
CA GLY A 317 -6.68 19.11 -3.88
C GLY A 317 -7.02 17.70 -3.42
N CYS A 318 -6.74 16.72 -4.27
CA CYS A 318 -6.87 15.29 -4.00
C CYS A 318 -5.57 14.59 -4.42
N GLY A 319 -4.87 13.95 -3.49
CA GLY A 319 -3.60 13.28 -3.75
C GLY A 319 -3.42 11.99 -2.96
N GLY A 320 -2.32 11.28 -3.20
CA GLY A 320 -2.04 9.97 -2.57
C GLY A 320 -1.97 9.99 -1.03
N PHE A 321 -1.81 11.17 -0.42
CA PHE A 321 -1.77 11.37 1.04
C PHE A 321 -3.09 11.88 1.63
N GLY A 322 -4.13 12.14 0.81
CA GLY A 322 -5.47 12.51 1.26
C GLY A 322 -6.15 13.64 0.48
N LYS A 323 -7.15 14.27 1.11
CA LYS A 323 -7.89 15.43 0.58
C LYS A 323 -7.41 16.71 1.26
N VAL A 324 -7.22 17.77 0.49
CA VAL A 324 -6.89 19.13 0.98
C VAL A 324 -8.12 20.02 0.85
N TYR A 325 -8.51 20.67 1.95
CA TYR A 325 -9.67 21.57 2.02
C TYR A 325 -9.23 23.02 2.29
N LYS A 326 -9.98 23.98 1.74
CA LYS A 326 -9.83 25.42 2.03
C LYS A 326 -10.73 25.79 3.21
N LEU A 327 -10.13 26.22 4.31
CA LEU A 327 -10.83 26.72 5.49
C LEU A 327 -10.82 28.25 5.47
N ALA A 328 -11.97 28.89 5.29
CA ALA A 328 -12.13 30.33 5.47
C ALA A 328 -12.73 30.61 6.87
N MET A 329 -12.03 31.38 7.69
CA MET A 329 -12.49 31.81 9.01
C MET A 329 -13.40 33.05 8.89
N ASP A 330 -14.16 33.34 9.95
CA ASP A 330 -15.24 34.35 9.91
C ASP A 330 -14.71 35.81 9.86
N ASP A 331 -13.41 35.99 10.08
CA ASP A 331 -12.66 37.25 9.92
C ASP A 331 -12.03 37.41 8.51
N GLY A 332 -12.20 36.42 7.63
CA GLY A 332 -11.63 36.40 6.28
C GLY A 332 -10.24 35.77 6.14
N ASN A 333 -9.61 35.32 7.23
CA ASN A 333 -8.35 34.56 7.15
C ASN A 333 -8.58 33.16 6.56
N ILE A 334 -7.60 32.64 5.81
CA ILE A 334 -7.74 31.40 5.05
C ILE A 334 -6.58 30.44 5.33
N PHE A 335 -6.91 29.16 5.54
CA PHE A 335 -5.98 28.08 5.84
C PHE A 335 -6.20 26.87 4.91
N ALA A 336 -5.16 26.08 4.70
CA ALA A 336 -5.23 24.82 3.99
C ALA A 336 -5.22 23.65 4.98
N LEU A 337 -6.15 22.70 4.82
CA LEU A 337 -6.33 21.56 5.71
C LEU A 337 -6.07 20.25 4.97
N LYS A 338 -4.95 19.60 5.24
CA LYS A 338 -4.61 18.28 4.68
C LYS A 338 -5.22 17.21 5.59
N ARG A 339 -6.30 16.56 5.15
CA ARG A 339 -6.91 15.41 5.85
C ARG A 339 -6.23 14.13 5.40
N ILE A 340 -5.45 13.53 6.30
CA ILE A 340 -4.89 12.20 6.10
C ILE A 340 -6.03 11.18 6.25
N VAL A 341 -6.32 10.45 5.19
CA VAL A 341 -7.44 9.49 5.17
C VAL A 341 -6.98 8.20 5.85
N LYS A 342 -7.54 7.90 7.03
CA LYS A 342 -7.18 6.73 7.83
C LYS A 342 -7.66 5.43 7.17
N MET A 343 -6.86 4.88 6.27
CA MET A 343 -7.12 3.62 5.56
C MET A 343 -6.31 2.42 6.06
N ASN A 344 -5.14 2.64 6.68
CA ASN A 344 -4.32 1.64 7.37
C ASN A 344 -3.25 2.35 8.23
N ASP A 345 -2.73 1.68 9.26
CA ASP A 345 -1.75 2.24 10.22
C ASP A 345 -0.44 2.73 9.58
N GLY A 346 -0.11 2.25 8.38
CA GLY A 346 1.03 2.74 7.61
C GLY A 346 0.99 4.24 7.28
N PHE A 347 -0.21 4.85 7.22
CA PHE A 347 -0.39 6.28 6.94
C PHE A 347 -0.01 7.20 8.11
N ASP A 348 -0.03 6.69 9.35
CA ASP A 348 0.32 7.48 10.53
C ASP A 348 1.76 8.00 10.45
N ARG A 349 2.68 7.21 9.87
CA ARG A 349 4.09 7.63 9.70
C ARG A 349 4.26 8.88 8.83
N PHE A 350 3.41 9.13 7.83
CA PHE A 350 3.48 10.36 7.03
C PHE A 350 3.05 11.58 7.85
N PHE A 351 2.00 11.42 8.66
CA PHE A 351 1.51 12.47 9.55
C PHE A 351 2.54 12.79 10.64
N GLU A 352 3.02 11.80 11.39
CA GLU A 352 4.02 12.05 12.45
C GLU A 352 5.33 12.60 11.86
N ARG A 353 5.76 12.16 10.67
CA ARG A 353 6.97 12.68 9.99
C ARG A 353 6.84 14.14 9.55
N GLU A 354 5.67 14.53 9.05
CA GLU A 354 5.38 15.90 8.64
C GLU A 354 5.21 16.82 9.86
N LEU A 355 4.67 16.32 10.98
CA LEU A 355 4.69 17.00 12.29
C LEU A 355 6.11 17.22 12.82
N GLU A 356 6.92 16.15 12.89
CA GLU A 356 8.27 16.19 13.49
C GLU A 356 9.20 17.15 12.73
N ILE A 357 8.98 17.31 11.42
CA ILE A 357 9.71 18.31 10.60
C ILE A 357 9.06 19.69 10.71
N LEU A 358 7.83 19.89 10.22
CA LEU A 358 7.26 21.24 10.06
C LEU A 358 6.75 21.87 11.37
N GLY A 359 6.61 21.08 12.44
CA GLY A 359 6.38 21.58 13.80
C GLY A 359 7.66 22.06 14.51
N SER A 360 8.85 21.85 13.91
CA SER A 360 10.14 22.27 14.46
C SER A 360 10.91 23.28 13.59
N ILE A 361 10.56 23.44 12.30
CA ILE A 361 11.22 24.38 11.38
C ILE A 361 10.26 25.43 10.79
N LYS A 362 10.75 26.66 10.63
CA LYS A 362 10.00 27.76 10.02
C LYS A 362 10.90 28.61 9.12
N HIS A 363 10.65 28.60 7.81
CA HIS A 363 11.49 29.25 6.80
C HIS A 363 10.64 29.78 5.63
N ARG A 364 11.01 30.94 5.06
CA ARG A 364 10.20 31.66 4.03
C ARG A 364 9.82 30.80 2.84
N TYR A 365 10.74 29.96 2.39
CA TYR A 365 10.61 29.13 1.19
C TYR A 365 10.10 27.71 1.46
N LEU A 366 9.53 27.46 2.65
CA LEU A 366 8.82 26.22 3.01
C LEU A 366 7.35 26.56 3.33
N VAL A 367 6.46 25.58 3.22
CA VAL A 367 5.08 25.73 3.72
C VAL A 367 5.08 25.70 5.24
N ASN A 368 4.44 26.70 5.84
CA ASN A 368 4.39 26.89 7.29
C ASN A 368 3.19 26.12 7.90
N LEU A 369 3.49 25.10 8.70
CA LEU A 369 2.50 24.35 9.48
C LEU A 369 2.08 25.17 10.71
N ARG A 370 0.79 25.45 10.84
CA ARG A 370 0.19 26.20 11.96
C ARG A 370 -0.19 25.31 13.13
N GLY A 371 -0.50 24.05 12.87
CA GLY A 371 -0.97 23.13 13.90
C GLY A 371 -1.56 21.86 13.29
N TYR A 372 -2.11 21.02 14.15
CA TYR A 372 -2.77 19.78 13.76
C TYR A 372 -3.99 19.49 14.61
N CYS A 373 -4.87 18.63 14.09
CA CYS A 373 -5.95 18.00 14.85
C CYS A 373 -5.74 16.49 14.80
N ASN A 374 -5.61 15.87 15.98
CA ASN A 374 -5.50 14.42 16.12
C ASN A 374 -6.75 13.90 16.86
N SER A 375 -7.54 13.07 16.18
CA SER A 375 -8.64 12.31 16.76
C SER A 375 -8.54 10.82 16.36
N PRO A 376 -9.19 9.90 17.09
CA PRO A 376 -9.23 8.49 16.71
C PRO A 376 -9.78 8.25 15.29
N THR A 377 -10.65 9.15 14.81
CA THR A 377 -11.42 9.09 13.56
C THR A 377 -10.80 9.86 12.39
N SER A 378 -9.89 10.81 12.65
CA SER A 378 -9.27 11.64 11.61
C SER A 378 -8.01 12.35 12.09
N LYS A 379 -7.00 12.43 11.21
CA LYS A 379 -5.78 13.22 11.40
C LYS A 379 -5.75 14.37 10.39
N LEU A 380 -5.63 15.62 10.86
CA LEU A 380 -5.58 16.83 10.03
C LEU A 380 -4.30 17.63 10.29
N LEU A 381 -3.70 18.18 9.23
CA LEU A 381 -2.61 19.15 9.32
C LEU A 381 -3.11 20.50 8.79
N ILE A 382 -2.81 21.59 9.51
CA ILE A 382 -3.30 22.95 9.26
C ILE A 382 -2.13 23.81 8.79
N TYR A 383 -2.24 24.41 7.60
CA TYR A 383 -1.20 25.24 6.97
C TYR A 383 -1.72 26.62 6.62
N ASP A 384 -0.80 27.59 6.42
CA ASP A 384 -1.13 28.82 5.70
C ASP A 384 -1.67 28.49 4.29
N PHE A 385 -2.77 29.14 3.88
CA PHE A 385 -3.29 29.01 2.51
C PHE A 385 -2.42 29.78 1.51
N LEU A 386 -2.05 29.12 0.41
CA LEU A 386 -1.19 29.69 -0.63
C LEU A 386 -2.02 29.87 -1.92
N PRO A 387 -2.42 31.11 -2.28
CA PRO A 387 -3.44 31.36 -3.30
C PRO A 387 -2.96 31.13 -4.74
N GLY A 388 -1.65 31.00 -4.97
CA GLY A 388 -1.10 30.68 -6.29
C GLY A 388 -1.31 29.21 -6.69
N GLY A 389 -1.72 28.33 -5.76
CA GLY A 389 -1.92 26.90 -6.02
C GLY A 389 -0.59 26.14 -6.13
N SER A 390 -0.57 25.00 -6.82
CA SER A 390 0.68 24.30 -7.13
C SER A 390 1.35 24.85 -8.39
N LEU A 391 2.67 24.69 -8.48
CA LEU A 391 3.44 25.00 -9.68
C LEU A 391 3.04 24.09 -10.86
N ASP A 392 2.48 22.90 -10.60
CA ASP A 392 1.97 22.02 -11.65
C ASP A 392 0.72 22.61 -12.32
N GLU A 393 -0.26 23.09 -11.55
CA GLU A 393 -1.40 23.85 -12.05
C GLU A 393 -0.94 25.13 -12.77
N ALA A 394 0.02 25.85 -12.18
CA ALA A 394 0.49 27.11 -12.74
C ALA A 394 1.20 26.93 -14.09
N LEU A 395 1.94 25.82 -14.29
CA LEU A 395 2.61 25.50 -15.56
C LEU A 395 1.65 24.99 -16.64
N HIS A 396 0.59 24.26 -16.30
CA HIS A 396 -0.31 23.65 -17.28
C HIS A 396 -1.58 24.46 -17.57
N GLU A 397 -2.12 25.18 -16.57
CA GLU A 397 -3.40 25.91 -16.68
C GLU A 397 -3.24 27.43 -16.72
N ARG A 398 -2.12 27.96 -16.22
CA ARG A 398 -1.87 29.42 -16.05
C ARG A 398 -0.50 29.84 -16.57
N SER A 399 0.01 29.15 -17.60
CA SER A 399 1.36 29.35 -18.15
C SER A 399 1.65 30.79 -18.61
N GLU A 400 0.62 31.51 -19.07
CA GLU A 400 0.68 32.94 -19.45
C GLU A 400 0.99 33.88 -18.27
N GLN A 401 0.77 33.44 -17.03
CA GLN A 401 1.09 34.20 -15.80
C GLN A 401 2.51 33.90 -15.30
N LEU A 402 3.24 32.98 -15.93
CA LEU A 402 4.61 32.59 -15.58
C LEU A 402 5.58 33.03 -16.67
N ASP A 403 5.93 34.32 -16.64
CA ASP A 403 7.06 34.85 -17.42
C ASP A 403 8.41 34.29 -16.94
N TRP A 404 9.50 34.66 -17.62
CA TRP A 404 10.81 34.10 -17.30
C TRP A 404 11.33 34.51 -15.92
N ASP A 405 11.09 35.74 -15.50
CA ASP A 405 11.52 36.25 -14.20
C ASP A 405 10.71 35.62 -13.06
N ALA A 406 9.41 35.39 -13.24
CA ALA A 406 8.59 34.60 -12.32
C ALA A 406 9.11 33.16 -12.19
N ARG A 407 9.39 32.48 -13.32
CA ARG A 407 9.97 31.12 -13.32
C ARG A 407 11.33 31.08 -12.63
N LEU A 408 12.19 32.06 -12.88
CA LEU A 408 13.52 32.16 -12.25
C LEU A 408 13.41 32.40 -10.73
N ASN A 409 12.49 33.26 -10.29
CA ASN A 409 12.22 33.49 -8.86
C ASN A 409 11.64 32.23 -8.18
N ILE A 410 10.80 31.47 -8.88
CA ILE A 410 10.26 30.18 -8.41
C ILE A 410 11.38 29.13 -8.26
N ILE A 411 12.25 28.98 -9.26
CA ILE A 411 13.45 28.11 -9.19
C ILE A 411 14.32 28.52 -8.00
N LEU A 412 14.61 29.81 -7.85
CA LEU A 412 15.45 30.35 -6.79
C LEU A 412 14.82 30.17 -5.40
N GLY A 413 13.51 30.31 -5.27
CA GLY A 413 12.78 30.05 -4.02
C GLY A 413 12.84 28.59 -3.61
N ALA A 414 12.50 27.67 -4.53
CA ALA A 414 12.59 26.23 -4.28
C ALA A 414 14.04 25.80 -3.94
N ALA A 415 15.03 26.34 -4.65
CA ALA A 415 16.44 26.08 -4.38
C ALA A 415 16.89 26.59 -2.99
N LYS A 416 16.44 27.77 -2.55
CA LYS A 416 16.69 28.29 -1.19
C LYS A 416 16.00 27.44 -0.12
N GLY A 417 14.77 26.98 -0.36
CA GLY A 417 14.06 26.04 0.52
C GLY A 417 14.84 24.73 0.71
N LEU A 418 15.35 24.16 -0.39
CA LEU A 418 16.21 22.97 -0.36
C LEU A 418 17.62 23.22 0.18
N ALA A 419 18.16 24.44 0.08
CA ALA A 419 19.44 24.79 0.69
C ALA A 419 19.33 24.77 2.22
N TYR A 420 18.31 25.44 2.77
CA TYR A 420 18.01 25.46 4.20
C TYR A 420 17.88 24.05 4.78
N LEU A 421 17.06 23.19 4.16
CA LEU A 421 16.87 21.80 4.60
C LEU A 421 18.17 20.97 4.56
N HIS A 422 19.06 21.21 3.58
CA HIS A 422 20.26 20.41 3.36
C HIS A 422 21.50 20.92 4.12
N HIS A 423 21.51 22.18 4.58
CA HIS A 423 22.71 22.83 5.12
C HIS A 423 22.49 23.58 6.45
N ASP A 424 21.29 24.13 6.67
CA ASP A 424 21.00 24.96 7.85
C ASP A 424 20.21 24.19 8.93
N CYS A 425 19.53 23.10 8.56
CA CYS A 425 18.92 22.16 9.50
C CYS A 425 19.92 21.13 10.04
N SER A 426 19.86 20.90 11.35
CA SER A 426 20.64 19.90 12.10
C SER A 426 19.70 19.10 13.02
N PRO A 427 19.48 17.79 12.82
CA PRO A 427 19.99 16.96 11.73
C PRO A 427 19.51 17.42 10.35
N ARG A 428 20.29 17.11 9.30
CA ARG A 428 20.00 17.48 7.92
C ARG A 428 18.70 16.85 7.43
N ILE A 429 17.92 17.55 6.61
CA ILE A 429 16.60 17.09 6.15
C ILE A 429 16.61 16.88 4.64
N ILE A 430 16.33 15.65 4.19
CA ILE A 430 16.21 15.30 2.76
C ILE A 430 14.74 15.09 2.41
N HIS A 431 14.20 15.90 1.50
CA HIS A 431 12.75 15.94 1.20
C HIS A 431 12.21 14.68 0.49
N ARG A 432 13.04 14.05 -0.35
CA ARG A 432 12.78 12.81 -1.12
C ARG A 432 11.67 12.87 -2.18
N ASP A 433 10.62 13.68 -2.04
CA ASP A 433 9.59 13.86 -3.08
C ASP A 433 9.45 15.33 -3.54
N ILE A 434 10.40 15.77 -4.34
CA ILE A 434 10.42 17.10 -4.97
C ILE A 434 9.93 17.00 -6.41
N LYS A 435 8.90 17.77 -6.73
CA LYS A 435 8.18 17.81 -8.01
C LYS A 435 7.33 19.08 -8.11
N SER A 436 6.87 19.41 -9.31
CA SER A 436 5.98 20.55 -9.59
C SER A 436 4.78 20.65 -8.65
N SER A 437 4.05 19.55 -8.39
CA SER A 437 2.87 19.58 -7.50
C SER A 437 3.19 19.89 -6.02
N ASN A 438 4.45 19.69 -5.60
CA ASN A 438 4.91 19.88 -4.23
C ASN A 438 5.70 21.20 -4.06
N ILE A 439 5.73 22.05 -5.08
CA ILE A 439 6.09 23.45 -4.99
C ILE A 439 4.78 24.25 -5.04
N LEU A 440 4.41 24.90 -3.94
CA LEU A 440 3.23 25.77 -3.88
C LEU A 440 3.64 27.23 -4.06
N LEU A 441 2.75 28.04 -4.63
CA LEU A 441 2.99 29.45 -4.94
C LEU A 441 2.13 30.35 -4.03
N ASP A 442 2.74 31.36 -3.41
CA ASP A 442 1.99 32.36 -2.65
C ASP A 442 1.42 33.49 -3.55
N GLY A 443 0.81 34.51 -2.94
CA GLY A 443 0.18 35.62 -3.67
C GLY A 443 1.13 36.48 -4.50
N ASN A 444 2.44 36.38 -4.28
CA ASN A 444 3.49 37.06 -5.06
C ASN A 444 4.19 36.10 -6.04
N LEU A 445 3.66 34.89 -6.24
CA LEU A 445 4.31 33.78 -6.94
C LEU A 445 5.64 33.31 -6.30
N GLU A 446 5.92 33.64 -5.03
CA GLU A 446 7.09 33.06 -4.34
C GLU A 446 6.85 31.57 -4.05
N ALA A 447 7.83 30.75 -4.43
CA ALA A 447 7.79 29.30 -4.28
C ALA A 447 8.03 28.83 -2.84
N ARG A 448 7.20 27.88 -2.39
CA ARG A 448 7.30 27.24 -1.07
C ARG A 448 7.24 25.72 -1.20
N VAL A 449 8.27 25.04 -0.71
CA VAL A 449 8.37 23.57 -0.73
C VAL A 449 7.37 22.97 0.26
N SER A 450 6.63 21.92 -0.16
CA SER A 450 5.52 21.32 0.58
C SER A 450 5.54 19.78 0.53
N ASP A 451 4.69 19.15 1.36
CA ASP A 451 4.45 17.69 1.39
C ASP A 451 5.65 16.86 1.89
N PHE A 452 5.95 17.02 3.19
CA PHE A 452 7.11 16.46 3.86
C PHE A 452 6.92 15.02 4.37
N GLY A 453 5.78 14.38 4.09
CA GLY A 453 5.47 13.03 4.60
C GLY A 453 6.47 11.94 4.19
N LEU A 454 7.22 12.15 3.10
CA LEU A 454 8.30 11.26 2.64
C LEU A 454 9.72 11.69 3.05
N ALA A 455 9.88 12.86 3.67
CA ALA A 455 11.18 13.41 4.04
C ALA A 455 11.86 12.60 5.16
N LYS A 456 13.18 12.74 5.29
CA LYS A 456 13.97 12.00 6.30
C LYS A 456 15.10 12.87 6.89
N LEU A 457 15.37 12.66 8.18
CA LEU A 457 16.52 13.22 8.91
C LEU A 457 17.81 12.42 8.65
N LEU A 458 18.92 13.14 8.58
CA LEU A 458 20.30 12.69 8.37
C LEU A 458 21.13 13.13 9.58
N GLU A 459 21.67 12.19 10.35
CA GLU A 459 22.64 12.48 11.41
C GLU A 459 24.03 12.73 10.77
N ASP A 460 24.79 13.69 11.29
CA ASP A 460 25.89 14.34 10.54
C ASP A 460 27.11 13.45 10.23
N GLU A 461 27.18 12.23 10.78
CA GLU A 461 28.20 11.23 10.44
C GLU A 461 27.85 10.40 9.18
N GLU A 462 26.57 10.32 8.76
CA GLU A 462 26.16 9.63 7.53
C GLU A 462 26.35 10.54 6.29
N SER A 463 27.45 10.37 5.55
CA SER A 463 27.67 11.06 4.26
C SER A 463 26.66 10.70 3.15
N HIS A 464 25.94 9.59 3.35
CA HIS A 464 24.91 9.04 2.48
C HIS A 464 24.01 8.13 3.33
N ILE A 465 22.70 8.08 3.06
CA ILE A 465 21.84 7.03 3.62
C ILE A 465 21.46 6.02 2.54
N THR A 466 21.75 4.74 2.80
CA THR A 466 21.04 3.63 2.15
C THR A 466 19.57 3.63 2.58
N THR A 467 18.68 4.18 1.74
CA THR A 467 17.22 4.13 1.94
C THR A 467 16.50 3.51 0.76
N ILE A 468 15.31 2.94 1.05
CA ILE A 468 14.28 2.62 0.05
C ILE A 468 14.09 3.83 -0.87
N VAL A 469 14.08 3.59 -2.19
CA VAL A 469 13.81 4.63 -3.19
C VAL A 469 12.38 5.14 -2.97
N ALA A 470 12.25 6.43 -2.71
CA ALA A 470 10.97 7.12 -2.63
C ALA A 470 11.11 8.50 -3.28
N GLY A 471 9.99 9.01 -3.78
CA GLY A 471 9.95 10.16 -4.68
C GLY A 471 9.28 9.79 -6.00
N THR A 472 8.74 10.80 -6.69
CA THR A 472 7.93 10.60 -7.90
C THR A 472 8.77 10.21 -9.12
N PHE A 473 8.35 9.18 -9.84
CA PHE A 473 9.05 8.65 -11.01
C PHE A 473 9.25 9.73 -12.09
N GLY A 474 10.48 9.87 -12.57
CA GLY A 474 10.88 10.96 -13.49
C GLY A 474 11.48 12.21 -12.81
N TYR A 475 11.39 12.33 -11.48
CA TYR A 475 12.13 13.32 -10.66
C TYR A 475 13.27 12.68 -9.84
N LEU A 476 13.45 11.36 -9.94
CA LEU A 476 14.48 10.59 -9.24
C LEU A 476 15.85 10.71 -9.93
N ALA A 477 16.91 10.84 -9.14
CA ALA A 477 18.29 10.95 -9.62
C ALA A 477 18.76 9.65 -10.34
N PRO A 478 19.31 9.73 -11.58
CA PRO A 478 19.84 8.59 -12.31
C PRO A 478 21.21 8.18 -11.73
N GLY A 479 21.19 7.50 -10.59
CA GLY A 479 22.38 7.02 -9.89
C GLY A 479 22.42 7.43 -8.42
N MET A 480 21.47 6.98 -7.60
CA MET A 480 21.51 7.14 -6.13
C MET A 480 22.57 6.24 -5.46
N GLN A 481 23.80 6.34 -5.94
CA GLN A 481 25.01 5.75 -5.34
C GLN A 481 26.17 6.77 -5.26
N CYS A 482 26.02 7.99 -5.80
CA CYS A 482 26.88 9.13 -5.49
C CYS A 482 26.15 10.48 -5.65
N GLN A 483 26.58 11.47 -4.85
CA GLN A 483 26.25 12.90 -4.89
C GLN A 483 24.79 13.33 -4.66
N VAL A 484 24.60 14.13 -3.58
CA VAL A 484 23.36 14.83 -3.16
C VAL A 484 22.94 15.97 -4.12
N GLN A 485 23.59 16.07 -5.29
CA GLN A 485 23.53 17.21 -6.20
C GLN A 485 22.39 17.12 -7.22
N SER A 486 22.11 15.91 -7.71
CA SER A 486 21.22 15.64 -8.86
C SER A 486 19.77 16.10 -8.67
N SER A 487 19.21 16.06 -7.46
CA SER A 487 17.81 16.48 -7.23
C SER A 487 17.57 17.99 -7.42
N ARG A 488 18.60 18.84 -7.28
CA ARG A 488 18.49 20.25 -7.67
C ARG A 488 18.49 20.40 -9.19
N GLU A 489 19.38 19.66 -9.85
CA GLU A 489 19.59 19.71 -11.30
C GLU A 489 18.37 19.22 -12.08
N ILE A 490 17.68 18.14 -11.65
CA ILE A 490 16.51 17.60 -12.37
C ILE A 490 15.29 18.52 -12.30
N LEU A 491 15.03 19.17 -11.16
CA LEU A 491 13.94 20.15 -11.07
C LEU A 491 14.24 21.38 -11.95
N ILE A 492 15.50 21.84 -11.96
CA ILE A 492 15.95 22.93 -12.83
C ILE A 492 15.78 22.54 -14.30
N LEU A 493 16.30 21.38 -14.74
CA LEU A 493 16.23 20.92 -16.13
C LEU A 493 14.79 20.89 -16.66
N ARG A 494 13.84 20.33 -15.91
CA ARG A 494 12.41 20.32 -16.33
C ARG A 494 11.78 21.72 -16.41
N LEU A 495 12.22 22.66 -15.58
CA LEU A 495 11.76 24.05 -15.62
C LEU A 495 12.43 24.86 -16.75
N LEU A 496 13.57 24.39 -17.28
CA LEU A 496 14.20 24.92 -18.49
C LEU A 496 13.61 24.30 -19.77
N GLU A 497 13.33 22.99 -19.79
CA GLU A 497 12.78 22.26 -20.94
C GLU A 497 11.41 22.81 -21.38
N ASN A 498 10.53 23.15 -20.43
CA ASN A 498 9.23 23.82 -20.68
C ASN A 498 9.35 25.31 -21.10
N GLY A 499 10.49 25.71 -21.66
CA GLY A 499 10.72 26.99 -22.33
C GLY A 499 11.34 26.85 -23.72
N SER A 500 11.34 25.64 -24.33
CA SER A 500 12.09 25.35 -25.57
C SER A 500 11.33 24.52 -26.62
N LEU A 501 10.06 24.84 -26.89
CA LEU A 501 9.40 24.72 -28.20
C LEU A 501 8.00 25.38 -28.21
#